data_AF-A0A0V8RTL5-F1
#
_entry.id   AF-A0A0V8RTL5-F1
#
_cell.length_a   1.000
_cell.length_b   1.000
_cell.length_c   1.000
_cell.angle_alpha   90.00
_cell.angle_beta   90.00
_cell.angle_gamma   90.00
#
_symmetry.space_group_name_H-M   'P 1'
#
loop_
_entity.id
_entity.type
_entity.pdbx_description
1 polymer ?
#
loop_
_entity_poly.entity_id
_entity_poly.type
_entity_poly.pdbx_seq_one_letter_code
_entity_poly.pdbx_strand_id
1 'polypeptide(L)'
;MRGRGYAAVDVEATCLDPNNCRLVSVAVVPFDGHTLDLSGVVYYSEPPRTVGASALVHGVTGSCRAEGWFEDVLRAVRGRVLVVYGRHDVEFLAAEARRRRVGAEELCYVDVLSWLLSVPSIRGRAVEAGRLTLEDALSATLGLHMPPRRFHDPVSDAVHAALLFIHLRREFGRPPVRCMPRARRPRLRWLFKMLGRGS
;
A
#
# COMPACT_ATOMS: atom_id res chain seq x y z
N MET A 1 -16.30 1.12 20.05
CA MET A 1 -15.11 0.57 19.37
C MET A 1 -15.59 -0.51 18.41
N ARG A 2 -15.71 -0.20 17.11
CA ARG A 2 -16.09 -1.18 16.07
C ARG A 2 -14.88 -2.09 15.78
N GLY A 3 -15.13 -3.36 15.50
CA GLY A 3 -14.12 -4.37 15.24
C GLY A 3 -13.13 -3.98 14.12
N ARG A 4 -11.94 -4.59 14.17
CA ARG A 4 -10.82 -4.40 13.23
C ARG A 4 -11.33 -4.43 11.78
N GLY A 5 -11.37 -3.27 11.13
CA GLY A 5 -11.80 -3.12 9.75
C GLY A 5 -10.68 -3.38 8.74
N TYR A 6 -10.97 -3.12 7.48
CA TYR A 6 -9.99 -3.17 6.40
C TYR A 6 -9.62 -1.75 5.95
N ALA A 7 -8.46 -1.62 5.33
CA ALA A 7 -8.01 -0.41 4.66
C ALA A 7 -7.34 -0.79 3.36
N ALA A 8 -7.89 -0.36 2.23
CA ALA A 8 -7.20 -0.54 0.97
C ALA A 8 -6.12 0.52 0.84
N VAL A 9 -4.94 0.10 0.41
CA VAL A 9 -3.76 0.96 0.33
C VAL A 9 -3.10 0.76 -1.02
N ASP A 10 -2.72 1.86 -1.63
CA ASP A 10 -1.91 1.89 -2.84
C ASP A 10 -0.81 2.94 -2.68
N VAL A 11 0.42 2.59 -3.05
CA VAL A 11 1.61 3.43 -2.91
C VAL A 11 2.24 3.70 -4.27
N GLU A 12 2.43 4.99 -4.57
CA GLU A 12 3.29 5.43 -5.65
C GLU A 12 4.70 5.67 -5.13
N ALA A 13 5.68 5.19 -5.88
CA ALA A 13 7.08 5.26 -5.49
C ALA A 13 8.00 5.57 -6.68
N THR A 14 9.20 6.06 -6.37
CA THR A 14 10.18 6.42 -7.41
C THR A 14 10.71 5.21 -8.18
N CYS A 15 10.60 4.00 -7.63
CA CYS A 15 10.86 2.70 -8.27
C CYS A 15 10.26 1.55 -7.43
N LEU A 16 10.52 0.30 -7.80
CA LEU A 16 9.97 -0.89 -7.12
C LEU A 16 10.74 -1.38 -5.87
N ASP A 17 11.90 -0.80 -5.52
CA ASP A 17 12.69 -1.23 -4.36
C ASP A 17 12.40 -0.37 -3.11
N PRO A 18 11.70 -0.90 -2.09
CA PRO A 18 11.36 -0.15 -0.88
C PRO A 18 12.54 0.29 -0.03
N ASN A 19 13.74 -0.27 -0.20
CA ASN A 19 14.93 0.12 0.56
C ASN A 19 15.70 1.25 -0.11
N ASN A 20 15.68 1.28 -1.45
CA ASN A 20 16.46 2.23 -2.24
C ASN A 20 15.61 3.38 -2.84
N CYS A 21 14.28 3.24 -2.88
CA CYS A 21 13.38 4.22 -3.47
C CYS A 21 12.48 4.94 -2.47
N ARG A 22 11.97 6.11 -2.87
CA ARG A 22 11.15 6.98 -2.03
C ARG A 22 9.67 6.74 -2.31
N LEU A 23 8.88 6.75 -1.25
CA LEU A 23 7.44 6.89 -1.34
C LEU A 23 7.14 8.29 -1.87
N VAL A 24 6.30 8.39 -2.89
CA VAL A 24 5.92 9.63 -3.57
C VAL A 24 4.50 10.01 -3.18
N SER A 25 3.57 9.07 -3.21
CA SER A 25 2.22 9.27 -2.67
C SER A 25 1.64 7.96 -2.16
N VAL A 26 0.63 8.06 -1.31
CA VAL A 26 -0.11 6.91 -0.80
C VAL A 26 -1.55 7.32 -0.54
N ALA A 27 -2.47 6.44 -0.87
CA ALA A 27 -3.86 6.56 -0.47
C ALA A 27 -4.24 5.43 0.50
N VAL A 28 -5.12 5.74 1.44
CA VAL A 28 -5.75 4.77 2.34
C VAL A 28 -7.26 4.95 2.27
N VAL A 29 -7.95 3.90 1.84
CA VAL A 29 -9.41 3.87 1.72
C VAL A 29 -9.98 2.91 2.77
N PRO A 30 -10.61 3.41 3.84
CA PRO A 30 -11.17 2.54 4.88
C PRO A 30 -12.44 1.84 4.39
N PHE A 31 -12.67 0.62 4.89
CA PHE A 31 -13.90 -0.13 4.61
C PHE A 31 -14.15 -1.24 5.64
N ASP A 32 -15.40 -1.70 5.75
CA ASP A 32 -15.80 -2.74 6.72
C ASP A 32 -15.67 -4.18 6.16
N GLY A 33 -15.07 -4.31 4.98
CA GLY A 33 -14.93 -5.55 4.24
C GLY A 33 -16.09 -5.85 3.28
N HIS A 34 -17.09 -4.96 3.20
CA HIS A 34 -18.20 -5.03 2.25
C HIS A 34 -18.51 -3.67 1.60
N THR A 35 -18.37 -2.58 2.34
CA THR A 35 -18.71 -1.22 1.90
C THR A 35 -17.53 -0.27 2.14
N LEU A 36 -17.13 0.45 1.09
CA LEU A 36 -16.08 1.46 1.16
C LEU A 36 -16.59 2.72 1.85
N ASP A 37 -15.76 3.31 2.71
CA ASP A 37 -15.97 4.63 3.30
C ASP A 37 -15.09 5.65 2.58
N LEU A 38 -15.65 6.25 1.52
CA LEU A 38 -14.97 7.26 0.72
C LEU A 38 -14.82 8.60 1.46
N SER A 39 -15.59 8.84 2.53
CA SER A 39 -15.45 10.04 3.35
C SER A 39 -14.23 9.97 4.27
N GLY A 40 -13.73 8.76 4.56
CA GLY A 40 -12.57 8.50 5.39
C GLY A 40 -11.25 8.34 4.63
N VAL A 41 -11.19 8.70 3.35
CA VAL A 41 -9.97 8.58 2.54
C VAL A 41 -8.88 9.47 3.12
N VAL A 42 -7.70 8.89 3.30
CA VAL A 42 -6.48 9.62 3.66
C VAL A 42 -5.52 9.56 2.48
N TYR A 43 -5.06 10.73 2.06
CA TYR A 43 -4.07 10.88 1.01
C TYR A 43 -2.83 11.60 1.55
N TYR A 44 -1.67 11.13 1.13
CA TYR A 44 -0.39 11.76 1.39
C TYR A 44 0.42 11.81 0.10
N SER A 45 1.09 12.94 -0.16
CA SER A 45 2.07 13.07 -1.23
C SER A 45 3.28 13.86 -0.76
N GLU A 46 4.46 13.39 -1.15
CA GLU A 46 5.72 14.11 -1.04
C GLU A 46 6.50 13.92 -2.35
N PRO A 47 6.34 14.86 -3.29
CA PRO A 47 6.98 14.74 -4.59
C PRO A 47 8.50 14.66 -4.48
N PRO A 48 9.15 13.84 -5.32
CA PRO A 48 10.60 13.68 -5.29
C PRO A 48 11.28 14.96 -5.78
N ARG A 49 12.45 15.27 -5.21
CA ARG A 49 13.26 16.44 -5.62
C ARG A 49 13.74 16.36 -7.08
N THR A 50 13.86 15.15 -7.62
CA THR A 50 14.24 14.89 -9.01
C THR A 50 13.15 14.06 -9.69
N VAL A 51 12.78 14.46 -10.91
CA VAL A 51 11.82 13.73 -11.73
C VAL A 51 12.55 12.56 -12.39
N GLY A 52 12.13 11.34 -12.09
CA GLY A 52 12.63 10.11 -12.72
C GLY A 52 11.62 9.49 -13.69
N ALA A 53 11.99 8.39 -14.34
CA ALA A 53 11.12 7.67 -15.28
C ALA A 53 9.79 7.21 -14.66
N SER A 54 9.72 7.05 -13.33
CA SER A 54 8.51 6.73 -12.57
C SER A 54 7.42 7.80 -12.66
N ALA A 55 7.78 9.07 -12.88
CA ALA A 55 6.78 10.13 -13.07
C ALA A 55 5.93 9.95 -14.34
N LEU A 56 6.40 9.17 -15.32
CA LEU A 56 5.62 8.77 -16.50
C LEU A 56 4.55 7.70 -16.17
N VAL A 57 4.68 7.03 -15.03
CA VAL A 57 3.76 5.99 -14.55
C VAL A 57 2.69 6.61 -13.64
N HIS A 58 3.10 7.39 -12.63
CA HIS A 58 2.19 7.89 -11.59
C HIS A 58 1.90 9.39 -11.65
N GLY A 59 2.46 10.13 -12.61
CA GLY A 59 2.13 11.54 -12.86
C GLY A 59 2.60 12.56 -11.83
N VAL A 60 3.07 12.11 -10.67
CA VAL A 60 3.65 12.98 -9.63
C VAL A 60 5.05 13.40 -10.06
N THR A 61 5.23 14.70 -10.23
CA THR A 61 6.50 15.33 -10.63
C THR A 61 7.03 16.21 -9.49
N GLY A 62 8.28 16.66 -9.58
CA GLY A 62 8.89 17.53 -8.57
C GLY A 62 8.25 18.90 -8.42
N SER A 63 7.33 19.29 -9.32
CA SER A 63 6.53 20.51 -9.22
C SER A 63 5.16 20.30 -8.55
N CYS A 64 4.77 19.06 -8.26
CA CYS A 64 3.60 18.79 -7.44
C CYS A 64 3.80 19.35 -6.03
N ARG A 65 2.71 19.73 -5.37
CA ARG A 65 2.75 20.19 -3.98
C ARG A 65 2.65 18.98 -3.07
N ALA A 66 3.44 18.97 -1.99
CA ALA A 66 3.25 18.00 -0.92
C ALA A 66 1.87 18.20 -0.26
N GLU A 67 1.20 17.10 0.04
CA GLU A 67 -0.15 17.08 0.61
C GLU A 67 -0.25 16.06 1.74
N GLY A 68 -1.07 16.37 2.75
CA GLY A 68 -1.32 15.48 3.88
C GLY A 68 -0.10 15.29 4.80
N TRP A 69 -0.27 14.40 5.76
CA TRP A 69 0.77 14.02 6.72
C TRP A 69 0.93 12.51 6.77
N PHE A 70 2.17 12.03 6.73
CA PHE A 70 2.42 10.58 6.76
C PHE A 70 1.92 9.93 8.08
N GLU A 71 1.90 10.68 9.17
CA GLU A 71 1.31 10.27 10.44
C GLU A 71 -0.20 9.97 10.33
N ASP A 72 -0.91 10.65 9.42
CA ASP A 72 -2.32 10.41 9.16
C ASP A 72 -2.53 9.08 8.44
N VAL A 73 -1.63 8.73 7.50
CA VAL A 73 -1.57 7.41 6.88
C VAL A 73 -1.38 6.33 7.95
N LEU A 74 -0.41 6.51 8.86
CA LEU A 74 -0.16 5.57 9.95
C LEU A 74 -1.36 5.42 10.91
N ARG A 75 -2.11 6.49 11.14
CA ARG A 75 -3.36 6.44 11.93
C ARG A 75 -4.48 5.73 11.17
N ALA A 76 -4.58 5.95 9.87
CA ALA A 76 -5.57 5.33 9.00
C ALA A 76 -5.36 3.82 8.84
N VAL A 77 -4.12 3.33 8.90
CA VAL A 77 -3.84 1.88 8.81
C VAL A 77 -3.88 1.17 10.17
N ARG A 78 -3.81 1.91 11.28
CA ARG A 78 -3.69 1.32 12.64
C ARG A 78 -4.87 0.40 12.97
N GLY A 79 -4.54 -0.82 13.41
CA GLY A 79 -5.52 -1.83 13.85
C GLY A 79 -6.40 -2.40 12.73
N ARG A 80 -6.12 -2.06 11.46
CA ARG A 80 -6.83 -2.57 10.28
C ARG A 80 -6.00 -3.64 9.56
N VAL A 81 -6.67 -4.52 8.82
CA VAL A 81 -6.00 -5.39 7.85
C VAL A 81 -5.90 -4.62 6.52
N LEU A 82 -4.68 -4.47 6.01
CA LEU A 82 -4.45 -3.76 4.76
C LEU A 82 -4.86 -4.61 3.57
N VAL A 83 -5.39 -3.99 2.53
CA VAL A 83 -5.73 -4.66 1.27
C VAL A 83 -4.95 -3.97 0.18
N VAL A 84 -4.08 -4.71 -0.49
CA VAL A 84 -3.08 -4.18 -1.42
C VAL A 84 -3.04 -5.01 -2.69
N TYR A 85 -2.69 -4.41 -3.82
CA TYR A 85 -2.50 -5.14 -5.08
C TYR A 85 -1.01 -5.46 -5.27
N GLY A 86 -0.55 -6.44 -4.50
CA GLY A 86 0.86 -6.79 -4.39
C GLY A 86 1.46 -6.32 -3.06
N ARG A 87 2.37 -7.12 -2.51
CA ARG A 87 2.95 -6.84 -1.19
C ARG A 87 3.80 -5.57 -1.09
N HIS A 88 4.20 -4.98 -2.23
CA HIS A 88 5.15 -3.88 -2.27
C HIS A 88 4.65 -2.63 -1.54
N ASP A 89 3.35 -2.33 -1.58
CA ASP A 89 2.76 -1.18 -0.88
C ASP A 89 3.03 -1.25 0.64
N VAL A 90 2.88 -2.44 1.22
CA VAL A 90 3.14 -2.68 2.64
C VAL A 90 4.63 -2.55 2.95
N GLU A 91 5.49 -3.04 2.06
CA GLU A 91 6.94 -2.93 2.21
C GLU A 91 7.40 -1.45 2.17
N PHE A 92 6.80 -0.63 1.29
CA PHE A 92 7.04 0.81 1.21
C PHE A 92 6.56 1.54 2.47
N LEU A 93 5.33 1.28 2.93
CA LEU A 93 4.83 1.85 4.18
C LEU A 93 5.75 1.54 5.37
N ALA A 94 6.19 0.28 5.48
CA ALA A 94 7.09 -0.14 6.54
C ALA A 94 8.49 0.51 6.42
N ALA A 95 9.01 0.64 5.19
CA ALA A 95 10.29 1.31 4.94
C ALA A 95 10.23 2.80 5.25
N GLU A 96 9.15 3.47 4.86
CA GLU A 96 8.96 4.90 5.07
C GLU A 96 8.79 5.24 6.56
N ALA A 97 8.03 4.42 7.30
CA ALA A 97 7.95 4.54 8.76
C ALA A 97 9.32 4.40 9.43
N ARG A 98 10.15 3.43 8.99
CA ARG A 98 11.53 3.29 9.49
C ARG A 98 12.39 4.51 9.22
N ARG A 99 12.36 5.05 8.00
CA ARG A 99 13.14 6.23 7.59
C ARG A 99 12.80 7.45 8.42
N ARG A 100 11.50 7.68 8.65
CA ARG A 100 11.00 8.78 9.48
C ARG A 100 11.15 8.54 10.97
N ARG A 101 11.63 7.36 11.39
CA ARG A 101 11.79 6.94 12.79
C ARG A 101 10.48 7.01 13.58
N VAL A 102 9.35 6.88 12.88
CA VAL A 102 8.02 6.77 13.48
C VAL A 102 7.70 5.30 13.72
N GLY A 103 6.99 5.01 14.79
CA GLY A 103 6.65 3.62 15.11
C GLY A 103 5.53 3.13 14.20
N ALA A 104 5.79 2.10 13.39
CA ALA A 104 4.74 1.28 12.79
C ALA A 104 4.45 0.09 13.70
N GLU A 105 3.18 -0.26 13.84
CA GLU A 105 2.78 -1.54 14.43
C GLU A 105 3.07 -2.68 13.45
N GLU A 106 2.74 -3.91 13.84
CA GLU A 106 2.68 -5.01 12.87
C GLU A 106 1.65 -4.68 11.79
N LEU A 107 2.05 -4.75 10.53
CA LEU A 107 1.17 -4.48 9.39
C LEU A 107 0.66 -5.82 8.87
N CYS A 108 -0.58 -6.15 9.21
CA CYS A 108 -1.27 -7.30 8.64
C CYS A 108 -1.99 -6.89 7.35
N TYR A 109 -1.92 -7.72 6.32
CA TYR A 109 -2.39 -7.40 4.99
C TYR A 109 -2.92 -8.62 4.23
N VAL A 110 -3.71 -8.35 3.21
CA VAL A 110 -4.15 -9.28 2.18
C VAL A 110 -3.57 -8.79 0.86
N ASP A 111 -2.76 -9.63 0.24
CA ASP A 111 -2.25 -9.40 -1.11
C ASP A 111 -3.27 -9.97 -2.12
N VAL A 112 -4.02 -9.06 -2.74
CA VAL A 112 -5.10 -9.39 -3.67
C VAL A 112 -4.56 -10.08 -4.91
N LEU A 113 -3.42 -9.65 -5.43
CA LEU A 113 -2.77 -10.28 -6.59
C LEU A 113 -2.38 -11.72 -6.26
N SER A 114 -1.73 -11.94 -5.11
CA SER A 114 -1.39 -13.31 -4.66
C SER A 114 -2.64 -14.18 -4.47
N TRP A 115 -3.74 -13.61 -3.97
CA TRP A 115 -5.01 -14.35 -3.80
C TRP A 115 -5.65 -14.69 -5.15
N LEU A 116 -5.71 -13.75 -6.09
CA LEU A 116 -6.16 -13.98 -7.47
C LEU A 116 -5.37 -15.10 -8.14
N LEU A 117 -4.04 -15.04 -8.05
CA LEU A 117 -3.17 -16.06 -8.63
C LEU A 117 -3.28 -17.42 -7.92
N SER A 118 -3.95 -17.52 -6.77
CA SER A 118 -4.27 -18.83 -6.18
C SER A 118 -5.46 -19.51 -6.86
N VAL A 119 -6.28 -18.77 -7.61
CA VAL A 119 -7.42 -19.28 -8.38
C VAL A 119 -6.92 -19.84 -9.72
N PRO A 120 -7.10 -21.15 -10.02
CA PRO A 120 -6.52 -21.78 -11.21
C PRO A 120 -6.90 -21.13 -12.54
N SER A 121 -8.16 -20.72 -12.70
CA SER A 121 -8.65 -20.08 -13.92
C SER A 121 -7.99 -18.72 -14.17
N ILE A 122 -7.83 -17.91 -13.12
CA ILE A 122 -7.18 -16.59 -13.21
C ILE A 122 -5.68 -16.76 -13.43
N ARG A 123 -5.05 -17.71 -12.73
CA ARG A 123 -3.63 -18.05 -12.95
C ARG A 123 -3.36 -18.45 -14.40
N GLY A 124 -4.22 -19.27 -14.99
CA GLY A 124 -4.08 -19.67 -16.40
C GLY A 124 -4.03 -18.47 -17.35
N ARG A 125 -4.97 -17.52 -17.18
CA ARG A 125 -5.00 -16.28 -17.98
C ARG A 125 -3.76 -15.41 -17.75
N ALA A 126 -3.32 -15.27 -16.51
CA ALA A 126 -2.13 -14.50 -16.17
C ALA A 126 -0.85 -15.08 -16.80
N VAL A 127 -0.73 -16.42 -16.82
CA VAL A 127 0.40 -17.11 -17.46
C VAL A 127 0.37 -16.90 -18.97
N GLU A 128 -0.79 -17.03 -19.61
CA GLU A 128 -0.96 -16.80 -21.05
C GLU A 128 -0.62 -15.36 -21.46
N ALA A 129 -1.06 -14.37 -20.68
CA ALA A 129 -0.76 -12.96 -20.92
C ALA A 129 0.67 -12.56 -20.52
N GLY A 130 1.38 -13.38 -19.75
CA GLY A 130 2.69 -13.07 -19.17
C GLY A 130 2.67 -11.96 -18.10
N ARG A 131 1.50 -11.47 -17.71
CA ARG A 131 1.27 -10.41 -16.72
C ARG A 131 -0.15 -10.47 -16.16
N LEU A 132 -0.36 -9.80 -15.02
CA LEU A 132 -1.69 -9.55 -14.48
C LEU A 132 -1.70 -8.21 -13.75
N THR A 133 -1.93 -7.12 -14.49
CA THR A 133 -2.08 -5.79 -13.89
C THR A 133 -3.40 -5.67 -13.14
N LEU A 134 -3.56 -4.61 -12.36
CA LEU A 134 -4.81 -4.32 -11.66
C LEU A 134 -5.98 -4.21 -12.66
N GLU A 135 -5.76 -3.56 -13.81
CA GLU A 135 -6.73 -3.44 -14.89
C GLU A 135 -7.09 -4.80 -15.50
N ASP A 136 -6.08 -5.66 -15.76
CA ASP A 136 -6.32 -7.01 -16.27
C ASP A 136 -7.21 -7.79 -15.29
N ALA A 137 -6.92 -7.69 -13.99
CA ALA A 137 -7.68 -8.35 -12.93
C ALA A 137 -9.12 -7.81 -12.84
N LEU A 138 -9.32 -6.49 -12.88
CA LEU A 138 -10.66 -5.87 -12.89
C LEU A 138 -11.50 -6.33 -14.07
N SER A 139 -10.92 -6.35 -15.28
CA SER A 139 -11.61 -6.81 -16.48
C SER A 139 -11.96 -8.30 -16.36
N ALA A 140 -10.99 -9.14 -15.97
CA ALA A 140 -11.17 -10.58 -15.93
C ALA A 140 -12.13 -11.07 -14.83
N THR A 141 -12.27 -10.33 -13.73
CA THR A 141 -13.07 -10.75 -12.57
C THR A 141 -14.39 -10.02 -12.43
N LEU A 142 -14.42 -8.72 -12.74
CA LEU A 142 -15.60 -7.86 -12.56
C LEU A 142 -16.19 -7.38 -13.89
N GLY A 143 -15.55 -7.67 -15.02
CA GLY A 143 -15.95 -7.11 -16.32
C GLY A 143 -15.74 -5.60 -16.42
N LEU A 144 -15.01 -5.00 -15.46
CA LEU A 144 -14.76 -3.57 -15.41
C LEU A 144 -13.58 -3.21 -16.32
N HIS A 145 -13.87 -2.43 -17.35
CA HIS A 145 -12.88 -1.94 -18.28
C HIS A 145 -12.58 -0.48 -17.96
N MET A 146 -11.32 -0.20 -17.63
CA MET A 146 -10.88 1.15 -17.35
C MET A 146 -10.54 1.87 -18.65
N PRO A 147 -10.96 3.13 -18.83
CA PRO A 147 -10.42 3.95 -19.91
C PRO A 147 -8.89 4.09 -19.73
N PRO A 148 -8.13 4.29 -20.81
CA PRO A 148 -6.70 4.53 -20.71
C PRO A 148 -6.42 5.69 -19.76
N ARG A 149 -5.76 5.41 -18.63
CA ARG A 149 -5.36 6.45 -17.68
C ARG A 149 -3.97 6.94 -18.06
N ARG A 150 -3.80 8.26 -18.02
CA ARG A 150 -2.50 8.90 -18.32
C ARG A 150 -1.49 8.63 -17.21
N PHE A 151 -1.97 8.50 -15.97
CA PHE A 151 -1.17 8.28 -14.76
C PHE A 151 -1.94 7.35 -13.83
N HIS A 152 -1.20 6.58 -13.03
CA HIS A 152 -1.73 5.89 -11.88
C HIS A 152 -2.23 6.91 -10.84
N ASP A 153 -3.35 6.57 -10.19
CA ASP A 153 -3.97 7.39 -9.15
C ASP A 153 -4.18 6.50 -7.92
N PRO A 154 -3.45 6.73 -6.82
CA PRO A 154 -3.44 5.80 -5.71
C PRO A 154 -4.81 5.69 -5.03
N VAL A 155 -5.65 6.74 -5.09
CA VAL A 155 -7.01 6.65 -4.54
C VAL A 155 -7.85 5.69 -5.37
N SER A 156 -7.88 5.87 -6.68
CA SER A 156 -8.60 4.96 -7.58
C SER A 156 -8.07 3.53 -7.51
N ASP A 157 -6.75 3.35 -7.42
CA ASP A 157 -6.13 2.02 -7.40
C ASP A 157 -6.38 1.29 -6.07
N ALA A 158 -6.36 2.00 -4.94
CA ALA A 158 -6.81 1.46 -3.66
C ALA A 158 -8.31 1.07 -3.70
N VAL A 159 -9.18 1.89 -4.31
CA VAL A 159 -10.60 1.54 -4.49
C VAL A 159 -10.74 0.26 -5.31
N HIS A 160 -10.04 0.13 -6.42
CA HIS A 160 -10.08 -1.06 -7.27
C HIS A 160 -9.58 -2.31 -6.55
N ALA A 161 -8.49 -2.21 -5.80
CA ALA A 161 -8.00 -3.30 -4.95
C ALA A 161 -9.05 -3.73 -3.91
N ALA A 162 -9.76 -2.76 -3.30
CA ALA A 162 -10.86 -3.04 -2.38
C ALA A 162 -12.03 -3.78 -3.06
N LEU A 163 -12.40 -3.38 -4.28
CA LEU A 163 -13.48 -4.01 -5.05
C LEU A 163 -13.14 -5.46 -5.39
N LEU A 164 -11.91 -5.72 -5.86
CA LEU A 164 -11.41 -7.08 -6.08
C LEU A 164 -11.43 -7.90 -4.79
N PHE A 165 -10.97 -7.34 -3.68
CA PHE A 165 -11.04 -8.01 -2.38
C PHE A 165 -12.47 -8.36 -1.97
N ILE A 166 -13.42 -7.43 -2.12
CA ILE A 166 -14.83 -7.65 -1.76
C ILE A 166 -15.41 -8.80 -2.61
N HIS A 167 -15.09 -8.83 -3.91
CA HIS A 167 -15.50 -9.90 -4.81
C HIS A 167 -14.88 -11.25 -4.40
N LEU A 168 -13.55 -11.32 -4.24
CA LEU A 168 -12.87 -12.55 -3.81
C LEU A 168 -13.40 -13.08 -2.48
N ARG A 169 -13.70 -12.18 -1.54
CA ARG A 169 -14.27 -12.56 -0.25
C ARG A 169 -15.69 -13.12 -0.38
N ARG A 170 -16.50 -12.60 -1.30
CA ARG A 170 -17.84 -13.13 -1.59
C ARG A 170 -17.76 -14.50 -2.25
N GLU A 171 -16.87 -14.67 -3.22
CA GLU A 171 -16.73 -15.91 -3.99
C GLU A 171 -16.00 -17.03 -3.23
N PHE A 172 -14.92 -16.69 -2.51
CA PHE A 172 -13.99 -17.67 -1.93
C PHE A 172 -13.91 -17.61 -0.40
N GLY A 173 -14.64 -16.70 0.25
CA GLY A 173 -14.74 -16.64 1.70
C GLY A 173 -13.55 -15.95 2.38
N ARG A 174 -12.91 -16.63 3.35
CA ARG A 174 -11.95 -16.01 4.27
C ARG A 174 -10.66 -15.59 3.53
N PRO A 175 -10.21 -14.33 3.64
CA PRO A 175 -9.01 -13.89 2.95
C PRO A 175 -7.71 -14.45 3.56
N PRO A 176 -6.67 -14.68 2.74
CA PRO A 176 -5.35 -15.10 3.21
C PRO A 176 -4.58 -13.90 3.80
N VAL A 177 -4.73 -13.69 5.11
CA VAL A 177 -4.04 -12.62 5.84
C VAL A 177 -2.59 -13.02 6.12
N ARG A 178 -1.66 -12.11 5.83
CA ARG A 178 -0.23 -12.17 6.16
C ARG A 178 0.12 -10.99 7.06
N CYS A 179 1.23 -11.05 7.78
CA CYS A 179 1.68 -9.91 8.59
C CYS A 179 3.18 -9.66 8.39
N MET A 180 3.55 -8.39 8.18
CA MET A 180 4.95 -7.96 8.20
C MET A 180 5.37 -7.65 9.65
N PRO A 181 6.52 -8.16 10.10
CA PRO A 181 6.98 -7.95 11.46
C PRO A 181 7.23 -6.47 11.75
N ARG A 182 6.95 -6.09 13.00
CA ARG A 182 7.04 -4.71 13.48
C ARG A 182 8.40 -4.07 13.19
N ALA A 183 8.39 -2.89 12.59
CA ALA A 183 9.57 -2.03 12.52
C ALA A 183 9.97 -1.57 13.94
N ARG A 184 11.02 -2.16 14.51
CA ARG A 184 11.52 -1.75 15.83
C ARG A 184 12.13 -0.34 15.71
N ARG A 185 11.74 0.59 16.59
CA ARG A 185 12.49 1.84 16.79
C ARG A 185 13.95 1.47 17.11
N PRO A 186 14.96 2.09 16.48
CA PRO A 186 16.33 1.88 16.92
C PRO A 186 16.43 2.31 18.39
N ARG A 187 16.82 1.38 19.27
CA ARG A 187 17.15 1.73 20.65
C ARG A 187 18.37 2.66 20.57
N LEU A 188 18.25 3.90 21.05
CA LEU A 188 19.41 4.73 21.35
C LEU A 188 20.25 3.99 22.40
N ARG A 189 21.20 3.17 21.95
CA ARG A 189 22.11 2.43 22.82
C ARG A 189 23.47 3.13 23.00
N TRP A 190 23.59 4.39 22.60
CA TRP A 190 24.86 5.13 22.59
C TRP A 190 24.77 6.56 23.11
N LEU A 191 24.27 6.76 24.34
CA LEU A 191 24.42 8.07 25.01
C LEU A 191 24.84 8.02 26.50
N PHE A 192 25.24 6.85 27.01
CA PHE A 192 25.70 6.72 28.41
C PHE A 192 27.05 6.02 28.58
N LYS A 193 27.91 6.02 27.56
CA LYS A 193 29.29 5.49 27.66
C LYS A 193 30.41 6.52 27.51
N MET A 194 30.10 7.82 27.48
CA MET A 194 31.10 8.89 27.34
C MET A 194 31.11 9.92 28.48
N LEU A 195 30.59 9.58 29.67
CA LEU A 195 30.64 10.47 30.84
C LEU A 195 30.98 9.75 32.16
N GLY A 196 31.87 8.76 32.16
CA GLY A 196 32.22 8.08 33.41
C GLY A 196 33.62 7.47 33.43
N ARG A 197 34.52 8.19 34.13
CA ARG A 197 35.81 7.78 34.73
C ARG A 197 37.01 7.79 33.76
N GLY A 198 37.99 8.69 33.85
CA GLY A 198 38.19 9.77 34.80
C GLY A 198 38.58 9.27 36.20
N SER A 199 39.72 8.61 36.34
CA SER A 199 40.57 8.54 37.54
C SER A 199 41.95 8.05 37.11
#